data_AF-A0A3E0PAR2-F1
#
_entry.id   AF-A0A3E0PAR2-F1
#
_cell.length_a   1.000
_cell.length_b   1.000
_cell.length_c   1.000
_cell.angle_alpha   90.00
_cell.angle_beta   90.00
_cell.angle_gamma   90.00
#
_symmetry.space_group_name_H-M   'P 1'
#
loop_
_entity.id
_entity.type
_entity.pdbx_description
1 polymer ?
#
loop_
_entity_poly.entity_id
_entity_poly.type
_entity_poly.pdbx_seq_one_letter_code
_entity_poly.pdbx_strand_id
1 'polypeptide(L)'
;MGKFLIGAILGALIGGALTFYFFVGVPSAGEVPGEPVQAPDADGPKAGTATIVLREEFFNVVLSTIFEEMQAPKFPLRSSLEVPRPISGELISSQNGQNCEDNITLLPEGSGVKTGVTLEEGKLTAPMAFKGSANVLGSCYSFSGWSKSDLNLNFDSETGNVYGKINVQTVNLDGMTPLASGLIAQFVQGALNQRVNPITLIEGKQVAVDLPIEASGGNLTAKITDVRAEVKDKALNLNVTYDFEGSGSSGTEN
;
A
#
# COMPACT_ATOMS: atom_id res chain seq x y z
N MET A 1 8.54 -17.20 50.91
CA MET A 1 7.40 -16.99 49.98
C MET A 1 7.63 -15.89 48.94
N GLY A 2 8.39 -14.81 49.21
CA GLY A 2 8.56 -13.70 48.25
C GLY A 2 9.17 -14.05 46.88
N LYS A 3 10.02 -15.09 46.78
CA LYS A 3 10.68 -15.47 45.52
C LYS A 3 9.72 -16.08 44.48
N PHE A 4 8.65 -16.74 44.92
CA PHE A 4 7.64 -17.32 44.02
C PHE A 4 6.69 -16.25 43.45
N LEU A 5 6.38 -15.22 44.23
CA LEU A 5 5.55 -14.09 43.80
C LEU A 5 6.23 -13.26 42.70
N ILE A 6 7.55 -13.05 42.81
CA ILE A 6 8.33 -12.34 41.79
C ILE A 6 8.36 -13.13 40.47
N GLY A 7 8.57 -14.45 40.55
CA GLY A 7 8.53 -15.33 39.37
C GLY A 7 7.18 -15.35 38.67
N ALA A 8 6.08 -15.35 39.44
CA ALA A 8 4.73 -15.32 38.89
C ALA A 8 4.39 -13.99 38.19
N ILE A 9 4.82 -12.85 38.75
CA ILE A 9 4.59 -11.53 38.14
C ILE A 9 5.42 -11.37 36.86
N LEU A 10 6.68 -11.78 36.85
CA LEU A 10 7.49 -11.79 35.63
C LEU A 10 6.91 -12.71 34.56
N GLY A 11 6.45 -13.92 34.95
CA GLY A 11 5.79 -14.85 34.04
C GLY A 11 4.49 -14.27 33.45
N ALA A 12 3.69 -13.55 34.24
CA ALA A 12 2.46 -12.92 33.76
C ALA A 12 2.72 -11.70 32.86
N LEU A 13 3.76 -10.90 33.13
CA LEU A 13 4.12 -9.76 32.28
C LEU A 13 4.69 -10.21 30.93
N ILE A 14 5.57 -11.23 30.94
CA ILE A 14 6.14 -11.78 29.71
C ILE A 14 5.08 -12.56 28.93
N GLY A 15 4.29 -13.39 29.62
CA GLY A 15 3.19 -14.14 29.01
C GLY A 15 2.10 -13.23 28.45
N GLY A 16 1.75 -12.16 29.16
CA GLY A 16 0.77 -11.16 28.74
C GLY A 16 1.24 -10.31 27.56
N ALA A 17 2.52 -9.92 27.53
CA ALA A 17 3.09 -9.20 26.38
C ALA A 17 3.13 -10.07 25.12
N LEU A 18 3.49 -11.35 25.26
CA LEU A 18 3.51 -12.30 24.15
C LEU A 18 2.11 -12.61 23.63
N THR A 19 1.13 -12.84 24.49
CA THR A 19 -0.25 -13.07 24.05
C THR A 19 -0.85 -11.82 23.44
N PHE A 20 -0.57 -10.62 23.95
CA PHE A 20 -1.01 -9.38 23.33
C PHE A 20 -0.42 -9.22 21.92
N TYR A 21 0.88 -9.50 21.73
CA TYR A 21 1.51 -9.37 20.41
C TYR A 21 1.02 -10.43 19.40
N PHE A 22 0.73 -11.65 19.85
CA PHE A 22 0.21 -12.72 18.99
C PHE A 22 -1.29 -12.62 18.69
N PHE A 23 -2.10 -12.03 19.58
CA PHE A 23 -3.56 -11.96 19.41
C PHE A 23 -4.09 -10.58 19.00
N VAL A 24 -3.36 -9.48 19.21
CA VAL A 24 -3.84 -8.11 18.92
C VAL A 24 -3.33 -7.56 17.58
N GLY A 25 -2.47 -8.30 16.88
CA GLY A 25 -2.04 -7.95 15.53
C GLY A 25 -0.94 -6.90 15.50
N VAL A 26 0.03 -7.13 14.62
CA VAL A 26 1.14 -6.22 14.29
C VAL A 26 0.55 -4.86 13.89
N PRO A 27 1.09 -3.70 14.32
CA PRO A 27 0.54 -2.41 13.98
C PRO A 27 0.30 -2.29 12.47
N SER A 28 -0.95 -2.05 12.15
CA SER A 28 -1.53 -2.00 10.82
C SER A 28 -0.69 -1.11 9.90
N ALA A 29 -0.57 -1.52 8.63
CA ALA A 29 -0.25 -0.59 7.55
C ALA A 29 -1.05 0.70 7.76
N GLY A 30 -0.38 1.86 7.67
CA GLY A 30 -0.96 3.15 8.06
C GLY A 30 -2.40 3.30 7.61
N GLU A 31 -3.27 3.78 8.50
CA GLU A 31 -4.67 4.02 8.16
C GLU A 31 -4.71 4.85 6.88
N VAL A 32 -5.34 4.27 5.85
CA VAL A 32 -5.48 4.96 4.57
C VAL A 32 -6.57 6.01 4.77
N PRO A 33 -6.30 7.30 4.48
CA PRO A 33 -7.28 8.34 4.67
C PRO A 33 -8.54 8.09 3.85
N GLY A 34 -9.67 8.59 4.34
CA GLY A 34 -10.95 8.53 3.65
C GLY A 34 -11.68 7.20 3.76
N GLU A 35 -12.83 7.14 3.11
CA GLU A 35 -13.74 5.99 3.14
C GLU A 35 -13.55 5.09 1.91
N PRO A 36 -13.80 3.77 2.02
CA PRO A 36 -13.77 2.88 0.87
C PRO A 36 -14.66 3.38 -0.27
N VAL A 37 -14.09 3.47 -1.48
CA VAL A 37 -14.83 3.84 -2.69
C VAL A 37 -15.88 2.77 -2.97
N GLN A 38 -17.11 3.21 -3.21
CA GLN A 38 -18.24 2.31 -3.45
C GLN A 38 -18.46 2.11 -4.96
N ALA A 39 -19.26 1.10 -5.29
CA ALA A 39 -19.71 0.87 -6.66
C ALA A 39 -20.59 2.04 -7.16
N PRO A 40 -20.70 2.22 -8.49
CA PRO A 40 -21.61 3.21 -9.07
C PRO A 40 -23.07 2.98 -8.64
N ASP A 41 -23.82 4.08 -8.52
CA ASP A 41 -25.25 4.02 -8.21
C ASP A 41 -26.02 3.31 -9.35
N ALA A 42 -27.03 2.50 -8.99
CA ALA A 42 -27.80 1.72 -9.96
C ALA A 42 -28.57 2.58 -10.98
N ASP A 43 -28.90 3.81 -10.59
CA ASP A 43 -29.61 4.79 -11.42
C ASP A 43 -28.69 5.54 -12.40
N GLY A 44 -27.39 5.22 -12.40
CA GLY A 44 -26.37 5.83 -13.26
C GLY A 44 -25.68 7.05 -12.65
N PRO A 45 -24.76 7.70 -13.41
CA PRO A 45 -24.01 8.87 -12.93
C PRO A 45 -24.93 10.05 -12.64
N LYS A 46 -24.66 10.77 -11.53
CA LYS A 46 -25.40 11.97 -11.14
C LYS A 46 -25.07 13.15 -12.08
N ALA A 47 -25.90 14.19 -12.03
CA ALA A 47 -25.56 15.46 -12.69
C ALA A 47 -24.25 16.01 -12.09
N GLY A 48 -23.37 16.54 -12.93
CA GLY A 48 -22.04 16.99 -12.50
C GLY A 48 -21.03 15.86 -12.27
N THR A 49 -21.29 14.63 -12.71
CA THR A 49 -20.32 13.53 -12.67
C THR A 49 -19.50 13.45 -13.96
N ALA A 50 -18.18 13.34 -13.82
CA ALA A 50 -17.26 12.99 -14.91
C ALA A 50 -16.76 11.55 -14.74
N THR A 51 -16.64 10.82 -15.84
CA THR A 51 -16.08 9.46 -15.84
C THR A 51 -14.65 9.47 -16.35
N ILE A 52 -13.71 9.01 -15.52
CA ILE A 52 -12.31 8.79 -15.88
C ILE A 52 -12.12 7.29 -16.12
N VAL A 53 -11.61 6.91 -17.29
CA VAL A 53 -11.40 5.51 -17.67
C VAL A 53 -9.92 5.21 -17.72
N LEU A 54 -9.43 4.44 -16.74
CA LEU A 54 -8.03 4.02 -16.65
C LEU A 54 -7.92 2.55 -17.07
N ARG A 55 -7.38 2.31 -18.28
CA ARG A 55 -7.23 0.95 -18.81
C ARG A 55 -6.07 0.21 -18.15
N GLU A 56 -6.13 -1.12 -18.15
CA GLU A 56 -5.07 -1.98 -17.63
C GLU A 56 -3.71 -1.67 -18.26
N GLU A 57 -3.70 -1.41 -19.56
CA GLU A 57 -2.47 -1.11 -20.31
C GLU A 57 -1.81 0.18 -19.83
N PHE A 58 -2.58 1.18 -19.39
CA PHE A 58 -2.02 2.41 -18.86
C PHE A 58 -1.14 2.13 -17.64
N PHE A 59 -1.66 1.38 -16.66
CA PHE A 59 -0.90 1.02 -15.45
C PHE A 59 0.34 0.20 -15.78
N ASN A 60 0.19 -0.76 -16.69
CA ASN A 60 1.29 -1.64 -17.07
C ASN A 60 2.38 -0.92 -17.87
N VAL A 61 2.03 0.08 -18.68
CA VAL A 61 3.01 0.97 -19.34
C VAL A 61 3.77 1.79 -18.28
N VAL A 62 3.07 2.44 -17.35
CA VAL A 62 3.72 3.21 -16.27
C VAL A 62 4.68 2.32 -15.47
N LEU A 63 4.25 1.12 -15.08
CA LEU A 63 5.10 0.16 -14.37
C LEU A 63 6.32 -0.28 -15.20
N SER A 64 6.14 -0.55 -16.49
CA SER A 64 7.27 -0.89 -17.37
C SER A 64 8.30 0.22 -17.44
N THR A 65 7.85 1.48 -17.56
CA THR A 65 8.74 2.65 -17.55
C THR A 65 9.49 2.79 -16.23
N ILE A 66 8.87 2.49 -15.09
CA ILE A 66 9.56 2.48 -13.79
C ILE A 66 10.72 1.47 -13.80
N PHE A 67 10.46 0.25 -14.28
CA PHE A 67 11.49 -0.80 -14.32
C PHE A 67 12.61 -0.48 -15.32
N GLU A 68 12.28 0.12 -16.47
CA GLU A 68 13.23 0.42 -17.54
C GLU A 68 14.09 1.65 -17.24
N GLU A 69 13.48 2.74 -16.74
CA GLU A 69 14.13 4.05 -16.64
C GLU A 69 14.55 4.40 -15.21
N MET A 70 13.85 3.90 -14.19
CA MET A 70 14.01 4.37 -12.79
C MET A 70 14.65 3.33 -11.86
N GLN A 71 15.08 2.19 -12.41
CA GLN A 71 15.58 1.01 -11.69
C GLN A 71 14.50 0.30 -10.86
N ALA A 72 14.71 -0.99 -10.65
CA ALA A 72 13.82 -1.85 -9.88
C ALA A 72 13.61 -1.32 -8.43
N PRO A 73 12.36 -1.12 -7.97
CA PRO A 73 12.09 -0.68 -6.61
C PRO A 73 12.65 -1.65 -5.57
N LYS A 74 13.38 -1.11 -4.59
CA LYS A 74 14.04 -1.85 -3.52
C LYS A 74 13.58 -1.35 -2.15
N PHE A 75 13.13 -2.27 -1.30
CA PHE A 75 12.60 -1.97 0.02
C PHE A 75 13.35 -2.75 1.09
N PRO A 76 13.72 -2.14 2.23
CA PRO A 76 14.28 -2.89 3.35
C PRO A 76 13.19 -3.74 4.01
N LEU A 77 13.53 -4.98 4.33
CA LEU A 77 12.71 -5.85 5.18
C LEU A 77 12.88 -5.36 6.62
N ARG A 78 11.78 -5.17 7.34
CA ARG A 78 11.88 -4.93 8.78
C ARG A 78 12.16 -6.27 9.46
N SER A 79 13.41 -6.48 9.84
CA SER A 79 13.83 -7.57 10.72
C SER A 79 13.25 -7.31 12.12
N SER A 80 11.97 -7.60 12.36
CA SER A 80 11.33 -7.37 13.68
C SER A 80 11.77 -8.37 14.76
N LEU A 81 12.80 -9.18 14.48
CA LEU A 81 13.47 -10.02 15.46
C LEU A 81 14.78 -9.34 15.91
N GLU A 82 14.69 -8.10 16.40
CA GLU A 82 15.69 -7.61 17.35
C GLU A 82 15.52 -8.42 18.64
N VAL A 83 16.16 -9.59 18.70
CA VAL A 83 16.36 -10.28 19.97
C VAL A 83 17.20 -9.35 20.85
N PRO A 84 16.72 -8.94 22.04
CA PRO A 84 17.52 -8.16 22.97
C PRO A 84 18.80 -8.95 23.29
N ARG A 85 19.95 -8.52 22.77
CA ARG A 85 21.22 -9.12 23.15
C ARG A 85 21.48 -8.75 24.61
N PRO A 86 21.67 -9.72 25.53
CA PRO A 86 22.06 -9.40 26.88
C PRO A 86 23.45 -8.75 26.86
N ILE A 87 23.56 -7.66 27.62
CA ILE A 87 24.75 -6.84 27.78
C ILE A 87 25.87 -7.72 28.37
N SER A 88 26.92 -8.00 27.58
CA SER A 88 28.22 -8.43 28.07
C SER A 88 29.27 -8.04 27.03
N GLY A 89 30.39 -7.48 27.50
CA GLY A 89 31.37 -6.75 26.70
C GLY A 89 32.05 -7.53 25.59
N GLU A 90 32.65 -6.73 24.70
CA GLU A 90 33.66 -7.07 23.70
C GLU A 90 33.23 -7.93 22.49
N LEU A 91 33.18 -7.22 21.35
CA LEU A 91 33.74 -7.64 20.06
C LEU A 91 33.43 -9.06 19.61
N ILE A 92 32.17 -9.28 19.20
CA ILE A 92 31.88 -10.21 18.11
C ILE A 92 31.45 -9.37 16.91
N SER A 93 32.43 -8.73 16.29
CA SER A 93 32.35 -8.46 14.86
C SER A 93 31.98 -9.78 14.18
N SER A 94 30.92 -9.72 13.40
CA SER A 94 30.42 -10.77 12.52
C SER A 94 31.57 -11.43 11.75
N GLN A 95 32.16 -12.51 12.30
CA GLN A 95 33.17 -13.34 11.62
C GLN A 95 32.49 -14.37 10.70
N ASN A 96 31.62 -13.87 9.83
CA ASN A 96 31.30 -14.47 8.55
C ASN A 96 30.84 -13.32 7.65
N GLY A 97 31.65 -13.02 6.63
CA GLY A 97 31.52 -11.85 5.74
C GLY A 97 30.33 -11.93 4.78
N GLN A 98 29.12 -12.10 5.29
CA GLN A 98 27.90 -11.89 4.52
C GLN A 98 27.12 -10.76 5.19
N ASN A 99 27.36 -9.55 4.70
CA ASN A 99 26.49 -8.42 4.94
C ASN A 99 25.13 -8.78 4.32
N CYS A 100 24.19 -9.27 5.12
CA CYS A 100 22.85 -9.58 4.63
C CYS A 100 22.13 -8.26 4.39
N GLU A 101 21.77 -7.98 3.14
CA GLU A 101 21.26 -6.66 2.80
C GLU A 101 19.81 -6.41 3.27
N ASP A 102 19.16 -7.41 3.86
CA ASP A 102 17.80 -7.35 4.44
C ASP A 102 16.82 -6.52 3.61
N ASN A 103 16.65 -6.91 2.35
CA ASN A 103 15.81 -6.18 1.40
C ASN A 103 15.06 -7.11 0.46
N ILE A 104 14.04 -6.52 -0.15
CA ILE A 104 13.27 -7.07 -1.25
C ILE A 104 13.36 -6.09 -2.43
N THR A 105 13.64 -6.62 -3.61
CA THR A 105 13.67 -5.90 -4.88
C THR A 105 12.56 -6.45 -5.75
N LEU A 106 11.67 -5.57 -6.23
CA LEU A 106 10.65 -5.95 -7.20
C LEU A 106 11.30 -6.22 -8.56
N LEU A 107 10.75 -7.16 -9.30
CA LEU A 107 11.22 -7.53 -10.63
C LEU A 107 10.11 -7.28 -11.65
N PRO A 108 10.43 -6.91 -12.90
CA PRO A 108 9.41 -6.84 -13.95
C PRO A 108 8.74 -8.19 -14.19
N GLU A 109 9.50 -9.28 -14.02
CA GLU A 109 9.02 -10.67 -14.12
C GLU A 109 9.89 -11.59 -13.27
N GLY A 110 9.30 -12.65 -12.72
CA GLY A 110 9.99 -13.69 -11.96
C GLY A 110 9.05 -14.83 -11.60
N SER A 111 9.59 -16.05 -11.51
CA SER A 111 8.84 -17.25 -11.08
C SER A 111 7.57 -17.52 -11.93
N GLY A 112 7.62 -17.15 -13.22
CA GLY A 112 6.50 -17.27 -14.16
C GLY A 112 5.40 -16.21 -14.01
N VAL A 113 5.60 -15.20 -13.17
CA VAL A 113 4.65 -14.11 -12.92
C VAL A 113 5.25 -12.78 -13.35
N LYS A 114 4.48 -12.02 -14.13
CA LYS A 114 4.81 -10.64 -14.50
C LYS A 114 4.29 -9.68 -13.42
N THR A 115 5.14 -8.75 -12.98
CA THR A 115 4.68 -7.66 -12.12
C THR A 115 3.82 -6.70 -12.93
N GLY A 116 2.63 -6.40 -12.44
CA GLY A 116 1.68 -5.58 -13.18
C GLY A 116 0.41 -5.30 -12.41
N VAL A 117 -0.49 -4.60 -13.06
CA VAL A 117 -1.87 -4.43 -12.65
C VAL A 117 -2.76 -5.26 -13.57
N THR A 118 -3.76 -5.91 -12.97
CA THR A 118 -4.73 -6.75 -13.64
C THR A 118 -6.14 -6.30 -13.22
N LEU A 119 -7.00 -6.10 -14.20
CA LEU A 119 -8.36 -5.58 -14.06
C LEU A 119 -9.34 -6.63 -14.55
N GLU A 120 -9.66 -7.59 -13.69
CA GLU A 120 -10.46 -8.77 -14.04
C GLU A 120 -11.50 -9.07 -12.94
N GLU A 121 -12.64 -9.63 -13.34
CA GLU A 121 -13.70 -10.07 -12.42
C GLU A 121 -14.21 -8.98 -11.46
N GLY A 122 -14.23 -7.72 -11.91
CA GLY A 122 -14.65 -6.59 -11.06
C GLY A 122 -13.63 -6.21 -9.98
N LYS A 123 -12.40 -6.74 -10.04
CA LYS A 123 -11.34 -6.51 -9.06
C LYS A 123 -10.09 -5.92 -9.70
N LEU A 124 -9.38 -5.17 -8.87
CA LEU A 124 -8.07 -4.61 -9.19
C LEU A 124 -7.02 -5.39 -8.41
N THR A 125 -6.24 -6.21 -9.12
CA THR A 125 -5.19 -7.03 -8.52
C THR A 125 -3.81 -6.66 -9.03
N ALA A 126 -2.81 -6.76 -8.16
CA ALA A 126 -1.43 -6.41 -8.43
C ALA A 126 -0.51 -7.61 -8.13
N PRO A 127 -0.29 -8.53 -9.10
CA PRO A 127 0.76 -9.52 -8.99
C PRO A 127 2.13 -8.84 -8.98
N MET A 128 3.03 -9.31 -8.12
CA MET A 128 4.39 -8.78 -8.00
C MET A 128 5.41 -9.91 -7.90
N ALA A 129 6.35 -9.96 -8.84
CA ALA A 129 7.55 -10.78 -8.75
C ALA A 129 8.64 -10.05 -7.97
N PHE A 130 9.43 -10.79 -7.19
CA PHE A 130 10.47 -10.20 -6.35
C PHE A 130 11.64 -11.15 -6.09
N LYS A 131 12.75 -10.57 -5.67
CA LYS A 131 13.90 -11.27 -5.06
C LYS A 131 14.41 -10.50 -3.87
N GLY A 132 15.16 -11.14 -2.99
CA GLY A 132 15.70 -10.47 -1.83
C GLY A 132 16.63 -11.32 -1.01
N SER A 133 17.02 -10.78 0.12
CA SER A 133 17.74 -11.49 1.17
C SER A 133 17.17 -11.12 2.53
N ALA A 134 17.06 -12.09 3.43
CA ALA A 134 16.64 -11.87 4.81
C ALA A 134 17.55 -12.61 5.79
N ASN A 135 17.93 -11.92 6.86
CA ASN A 135 18.56 -12.53 8.02
C ASN A 135 17.50 -13.19 8.90
N VAL A 136 17.53 -14.52 8.94
CA VAL A 136 16.64 -15.33 9.79
C VAL A 136 17.53 -16.09 10.76
N LEU A 137 17.40 -15.76 12.05
CA LEU A 137 18.12 -16.42 13.15
C LEU A 137 19.66 -16.40 12.98
N GLY A 138 20.21 -15.29 12.49
CA GLY A 138 21.65 -15.13 12.30
C GLY A 138 22.22 -15.74 11.01
N SER A 139 21.37 -16.32 10.17
CA SER A 139 21.74 -16.83 8.85
C SER A 139 21.08 -15.99 7.74
N CYS A 140 21.86 -15.62 6.72
CA CYS A 140 21.34 -14.87 5.58
C CYS A 140 20.80 -15.82 4.52
N TYR A 141 19.52 -15.68 4.18
CA TYR A 141 18.86 -16.44 3.13
C TYR A 141 18.55 -15.54 1.94
N SER A 142 19.01 -15.93 0.75
CA SER A 142 18.50 -15.37 -0.50
C SER A 142 17.16 -16.02 -0.85
N PHE A 143 16.21 -15.24 -1.32
CA PHE A 143 14.90 -15.74 -1.75
C PHE A 143 14.43 -15.04 -3.02
N SER A 144 13.58 -15.74 -3.77
CA SER A 144 12.80 -15.20 -4.89
C SER A 144 11.38 -15.73 -4.79
N GLY A 145 10.47 -15.07 -5.48
CA GLY A 145 9.09 -15.51 -5.52
C GLY A 145 8.16 -14.48 -6.13
N TRP A 146 6.89 -14.68 -5.88
CA TRP A 146 5.83 -13.78 -6.32
C TRP A 146 4.75 -13.62 -5.25
N SER A 147 4.02 -12.52 -5.33
CA SER A 147 2.88 -12.26 -4.46
C SER A 147 1.65 -11.87 -5.28
N LYS A 148 0.47 -12.17 -4.73
CA LYS A 148 -0.81 -11.69 -5.24
C LYS A 148 -1.39 -10.73 -4.22
N SER A 149 -1.82 -9.56 -4.70
CA SER A 149 -2.35 -8.50 -3.85
C SER A 149 -3.62 -7.91 -4.44
N ASP A 150 -4.52 -7.49 -3.57
CA ASP A 150 -5.71 -6.72 -3.96
C ASP A 150 -5.43 -5.23 -3.72
N LEU A 151 -5.85 -4.37 -4.64
CA LEU A 151 -5.79 -2.92 -4.48
C LEU A 151 -7.20 -2.39 -4.20
N ASN A 152 -7.41 -1.89 -2.99
CA ASN A 152 -8.65 -1.23 -2.59
C ASN A 152 -8.51 0.28 -2.74
N LEU A 153 -9.60 0.98 -3.09
CA LEU A 153 -9.61 2.42 -3.25
C LEU A 153 -10.33 3.08 -2.08
N ASN A 154 -9.79 4.20 -1.61
CA ASN A 154 -10.37 5.05 -0.58
C ASN A 154 -10.48 6.49 -1.10
N PHE A 155 -11.59 7.15 -0.82
CA PHE A 155 -11.81 8.56 -1.15
C PHE A 155 -11.82 9.40 0.12
N ASP A 156 -10.94 10.38 0.16
CA ASP A 156 -10.90 11.39 1.21
C ASP A 156 -11.63 12.65 0.74
N SER A 157 -12.82 12.88 1.27
CA SER A 157 -13.68 14.02 0.93
C SER A 157 -13.17 15.36 1.48
N GLU A 158 -12.26 15.34 2.46
CA GLU A 158 -11.64 16.56 2.99
C GLU A 158 -10.63 17.11 1.99
N THR A 159 -9.79 16.25 1.43
CA THR A 159 -8.72 16.62 0.49
C THR A 159 -9.09 16.48 -0.97
N GLY A 160 -10.16 15.74 -1.29
CA GLY A 160 -10.54 15.36 -2.65
C GLY A 160 -9.63 14.30 -3.27
N ASN A 161 -8.79 13.63 -2.46
CA ASN A 161 -7.83 12.65 -2.95
C ASN A 161 -8.43 11.24 -3.04
N VAL A 162 -7.99 10.47 -4.03
CA VAL A 162 -8.26 9.03 -4.12
C VAL A 162 -6.98 8.27 -3.81
N TYR A 163 -7.01 7.48 -2.75
CA TYR A 163 -5.93 6.63 -2.28
C TYR A 163 -6.15 5.17 -2.67
N GLY A 164 -5.05 4.47 -2.91
CA GLY A 164 -4.97 3.03 -3.12
C GLY A 164 -4.31 2.35 -1.94
N LYS A 165 -4.87 1.21 -1.53
CA LYS A 165 -4.35 0.34 -0.49
C LYS A 165 -4.11 -1.05 -1.06
N ILE A 166 -2.84 -1.41 -1.22
CA ILE A 166 -2.40 -2.77 -1.53
C ILE A 166 -2.56 -3.64 -0.29
N ASN A 167 -3.21 -4.78 -0.44
CA ASN A 167 -3.29 -5.81 0.58
C ASN A 167 -2.71 -7.10 -0.02
N VAL A 168 -1.50 -7.47 0.39
CA VAL A 168 -0.85 -8.70 -0.05
C VAL A 168 -1.60 -9.90 0.53
N GLN A 169 -2.24 -10.69 -0.32
CA GLN A 169 -3.04 -11.85 0.06
C GLN A 169 -2.18 -13.11 0.22
N THR A 170 -1.21 -13.28 -0.67
CA THR A 170 -0.38 -14.49 -0.71
C THR A 170 1.01 -14.15 -1.16
N VAL A 171 1.99 -14.80 -0.56
CA VAL A 171 3.38 -14.77 -0.96
C VAL A 171 3.82 -16.21 -1.20
N ASN A 172 4.37 -16.46 -2.38
CA ASN A 172 4.93 -17.73 -2.78
C ASN A 172 6.45 -17.55 -2.94
N LEU A 173 7.24 -18.45 -2.36
CA LEU A 173 8.70 -18.39 -2.36
C LEU A 173 9.27 -19.62 -3.05
N ASP A 174 10.24 -19.42 -3.93
CA ASP A 174 10.82 -20.50 -4.72
C ASP A 174 11.86 -21.30 -3.93
N GLY A 175 11.80 -22.63 -4.05
CA GLY A 175 12.90 -23.52 -3.62
C GLY A 175 13.19 -23.53 -2.11
N MET A 176 12.30 -23.00 -1.27
CA MET A 176 12.49 -22.93 0.19
C MET A 176 11.75 -24.05 0.92
N THR A 177 12.26 -24.41 2.11
CA THR A 177 11.55 -25.32 3.01
C THR A 177 10.34 -24.62 3.64
N PRO A 178 9.24 -25.34 3.97
CA PRO A 178 8.02 -24.72 4.49
C PRO A 178 8.20 -23.86 5.76
N LEU A 179 9.17 -24.21 6.61
CA LEU A 179 9.47 -23.47 7.83
C LEU A 179 10.14 -22.11 7.53
N ALA A 180 11.15 -22.11 6.66
CA ALA A 180 11.85 -20.89 6.28
C ALA A 180 10.95 -19.98 5.42
N SER A 181 10.12 -20.57 4.55
CA SER A 181 9.19 -19.83 3.71
C SER A 181 8.13 -19.09 4.53
N GLY A 182 7.61 -19.70 5.61
CA GLY A 182 6.62 -19.06 6.47
C GLY A 182 7.13 -17.76 7.11
N LEU A 183 8.37 -17.76 7.62
CA LEU A 183 8.97 -16.58 8.27
C LEU A 183 9.26 -15.47 7.25
N ILE A 184 9.89 -15.81 6.12
CA ILE A 184 10.24 -14.81 5.09
C ILE A 184 8.98 -14.26 4.43
N ALA A 185 7.95 -15.08 4.22
CA ALA A 185 6.68 -14.61 3.68
C ALA A 185 6.07 -13.51 4.54
N GLN A 186 6.12 -13.61 5.87
CA GLN A 186 5.63 -12.56 6.78
C GLN A 186 6.44 -11.27 6.65
N PHE A 187 7.76 -11.35 6.52
CA PHE A 187 8.60 -10.17 6.30
C PHE A 187 8.32 -9.49 4.96
N VAL A 188 8.15 -10.29 3.89
CA VAL A 188 7.78 -9.78 2.56
C VAL A 188 6.40 -9.14 2.58
N GLN A 189 5.40 -9.80 3.16
CA GLN A 189 4.04 -9.25 3.31
C GLN A 189 4.07 -7.92 4.07
N GLY A 190 4.76 -7.88 5.20
CA GLY A 190 4.90 -6.67 6.01
C GLY A 190 5.61 -5.54 5.27
N ALA A 191 6.71 -5.83 4.58
CA ALA A 191 7.45 -4.84 3.81
C ALA A 191 6.62 -4.25 2.68
N LEU A 192 5.95 -5.09 1.87
CA LEU A 192 5.11 -4.63 0.77
C LEU A 192 3.89 -3.83 1.28
N ASN A 193 3.18 -4.34 2.29
CA ASN A 193 2.01 -3.66 2.84
C ASN A 193 2.36 -2.32 3.53
N GLN A 194 3.55 -2.18 4.13
CA GLN A 194 3.92 -0.96 4.85
C GLN A 194 4.62 0.08 3.96
N ARG A 195 5.34 -0.35 2.92
CA ARG A 195 6.17 0.57 2.11
C ARG A 195 5.46 1.11 0.90
N VAL A 196 4.50 0.36 0.38
CA VAL A 196 3.76 0.77 -0.82
C VAL A 196 2.49 1.55 -0.46
N ASN A 197 1.98 1.40 0.77
CA ASN A 197 0.76 2.08 1.20
C ASN A 197 1.02 3.38 1.98
N PRO A 198 0.13 4.38 1.84
CA PRO A 198 -0.90 4.51 0.81
C PRO A 198 -0.31 4.97 -0.54
N ILE A 199 -0.96 4.59 -1.65
CA ILE A 199 -0.66 5.12 -2.99
C ILE A 199 -1.64 6.26 -3.27
N THR A 200 -1.18 7.44 -3.68
CA THR A 200 -2.11 8.48 -4.18
C THR A 200 -2.36 8.25 -5.67
N LEU A 201 -3.60 7.94 -6.06
CA LEU A 201 -3.99 7.73 -7.47
C LEU A 201 -4.46 9.03 -8.12
N ILE A 202 -5.26 9.81 -7.39
CA ILE A 202 -5.78 11.10 -7.85
C ILE A 202 -5.55 12.11 -6.73
N GLU A 203 -4.92 13.21 -7.08
CA GLU A 203 -4.84 14.38 -6.21
C GLU A 203 -6.01 15.31 -6.52
N GLY A 204 -6.76 15.73 -5.51
CA GLY A 204 -7.94 16.60 -5.69
C GLY A 204 -7.62 17.90 -6.42
N LYS A 205 -6.40 18.43 -6.25
CA LYS A 205 -5.92 19.64 -6.94
C LYS A 205 -5.72 19.46 -8.44
N GLN A 206 -5.44 18.24 -8.92
CA GLN A 206 -5.26 17.96 -10.35
C GLN A 206 -6.58 17.93 -11.10
N VAL A 207 -7.69 17.78 -10.38
CA VAL A 207 -9.03 17.62 -10.96
C VAL A 207 -9.99 18.74 -10.54
N ALA A 208 -9.58 19.57 -9.57
CA ALA A 208 -10.25 20.83 -9.27
C ALA A 208 -10.10 21.79 -10.46
N VAL A 209 -11.23 22.38 -10.86
CA VAL A 209 -11.30 23.34 -11.94
C VAL A 209 -11.56 24.72 -11.34
N ASP A 210 -10.65 25.66 -11.55
CA ASP A 210 -10.82 27.09 -11.28
C ASP A 210 -10.88 27.80 -12.63
N LEU A 211 -12.09 28.13 -13.08
CA LEU A 211 -12.32 28.79 -14.35
C LEU A 211 -12.81 30.22 -14.09
N PRO A 212 -12.04 31.25 -14.49
CA PRO A 212 -12.54 32.61 -14.48
C PRO A 212 -13.66 32.75 -15.51
N ILE A 213 -14.82 33.24 -15.09
CA ILE A 213 -15.94 33.52 -15.99
C ILE A 213 -15.91 35.01 -16.33
N GLU A 214 -15.28 35.34 -17.46
CA GLU A 214 -15.11 36.73 -17.92
C GLU A 214 -16.44 37.48 -18.06
N ALA A 215 -17.53 36.77 -18.38
CA ALA A 215 -18.85 37.38 -18.56
C ALA A 215 -19.51 37.83 -17.25
N SER A 216 -19.14 37.26 -16.09
CA SER A 216 -19.73 37.58 -14.78
C SER A 216 -18.74 38.23 -13.81
N GLY A 217 -17.48 38.37 -14.19
CA GLY A 217 -16.41 38.88 -13.32
C GLY A 217 -16.17 38.00 -12.09
N GLY A 218 -16.56 36.73 -12.15
CA GLY A 218 -16.50 35.78 -11.05
C GLY A 218 -15.67 34.54 -11.36
N ASN A 219 -15.41 33.73 -10.34
CA ASN A 219 -14.70 32.44 -10.50
C ASN A 219 -15.67 31.28 -10.30
N LEU A 220 -15.53 30.26 -11.14
CA LEU A 220 -16.19 28.97 -11.00
C LEU A 220 -15.20 27.97 -10.42
N THR A 221 -15.53 27.45 -9.23
CA THR A 221 -14.74 26.43 -8.55
C THR A 221 -15.47 25.09 -8.60
N ALA A 222 -14.79 24.02 -9.01
CA ALA A 222 -15.31 22.65 -8.95
C ALA A 222 -14.65 21.89 -7.80
N LYS A 223 -15.44 21.40 -6.84
CA LYS A 223 -14.99 20.58 -5.71
C LYS A 223 -15.50 19.15 -5.87
N ILE A 224 -14.63 18.16 -5.69
CA ILE A 224 -15.03 16.75 -5.68
C ILE A 224 -15.84 16.46 -4.42
N THR A 225 -17.03 15.87 -4.58
CA THR A 225 -17.92 15.51 -3.47
C THR A 225 -18.11 14.01 -3.29
N ASP A 226 -18.00 13.24 -4.36
CA ASP A 226 -18.17 11.79 -4.33
C ASP A 226 -17.31 11.13 -5.41
N VAL A 227 -16.79 9.94 -5.12
CA VAL A 227 -16.07 9.10 -6.06
C VAL A 227 -16.63 7.69 -5.98
N ARG A 228 -17.07 7.16 -7.11
CA ARG A 228 -17.47 5.76 -7.27
C ARG A 228 -16.54 5.07 -8.25
N ALA A 229 -16.31 3.78 -8.05
CA ALA A 229 -15.44 3.01 -8.93
C ALA A 229 -16.05 1.67 -9.31
N GLU A 230 -15.83 1.27 -10.56
CA GLU A 230 -16.05 -0.11 -11.00
C GLU A 230 -14.91 -0.57 -11.91
N VAL A 231 -14.61 -1.87 -11.85
CA VAL A 231 -13.73 -2.51 -12.83
C VAL A 231 -14.59 -3.18 -13.87
N LYS A 232 -14.49 -2.72 -15.12
CA LYS A 232 -15.26 -3.22 -16.25
C LYS A 232 -14.44 -3.09 -17.53
N ASP A 233 -14.54 -4.09 -18.41
CA ASP A 233 -13.88 -4.08 -19.73
C ASP A 233 -12.37 -3.83 -19.65
N LYS A 234 -11.69 -4.46 -18.68
CA LYS A 234 -10.26 -4.26 -18.36
C LYS A 234 -9.87 -2.81 -18.08
N ALA A 235 -10.82 -2.03 -17.56
CA ALA A 235 -10.62 -0.65 -17.16
C ALA A 235 -11.19 -0.40 -15.77
N LEU A 236 -10.52 0.47 -15.04
CA LEU A 236 -11.02 1.09 -13.83
C LEU A 236 -11.79 2.35 -14.25
N ASN A 237 -13.11 2.32 -14.08
CA ASN A 237 -13.99 3.45 -14.35
C ASN A 237 -14.21 4.19 -13.03
N LEU A 238 -13.75 5.43 -12.96
CA LEU A 238 -13.91 6.31 -11.81
C LEU A 238 -14.95 7.37 -12.15
N ASN A 239 -16.09 7.33 -11.46
CA ASN A 239 -17.14 8.33 -11.56
C ASN A 239 -16.94 9.36 -10.46
N VAL A 240 -16.42 10.52 -10.84
CA VAL A 240 -16.09 11.62 -9.95
C VAL A 240 -17.18 12.67 -10.03
N THR A 241 -17.89 12.91 -8.93
CA THR A 241 -18.97 13.90 -8.85
C THR A 241 -18.42 15.21 -8.30
N TYR A 242 -18.76 16.31 -8.95
CA TYR A 242 -18.36 17.65 -8.56
C TYR A 242 -19.55 18.46 -8.08
N ASP A 243 -19.31 19.29 -7.08
CA ASP A 243 -20.13 20.46 -6.78
C ASP A 243 -19.45 21.71 -7.35
N PHE A 244 -20.26 22.56 -7.98
CA PHE A 244 -19.77 23.74 -8.68
C PHE A 244 -20.25 24.99 -7.96
N GLU A 245 -19.31 25.76 -7.43
CA GLU A 245 -19.59 27.01 -6.72
C GLU A 245 -19.12 28.20 -7.55
N GLY A 246 -20.02 29.14 -7.79
CA GLY A 246 -19.71 30.43 -8.43
C GLY A 246 -19.52 31.51 -7.38
N SER A 247 -18.39 32.22 -7.40
CA SER A 247 -18.21 33.45 -6.62
C SER A 247 -18.37 34.66 -7.53
N GLY A 248 -19.50 35.36 -7.42
CA GLY A 248 -19.74 36.61 -8.15
C GLY A 248 -19.22 37.81 -7.37
N SER A 249 -18.61 38.79 -8.04
CA SER A 249 -18.44 40.12 -7.43
C SER A 249 -19.82 40.78 -7.35
N SER A 250 -20.46 40.76 -6.19
CA SER A 250 -21.63 41.62 -5.94
C SER A 250 -21.15 43.06 -6.02
N GLY A 251 -21.36 43.71 -7.16
CA GLY A 251 -21.11 45.13 -7.33
C GLY A 251 -21.97 45.89 -6.32
N THR A 252 -21.33 46.47 -5.32
CA THR A 252 -21.94 47.50 -4.47
C THR A 252 -22.14 48.71 -5.38
N GLU A 253 -23.35 48.89 -5.92
CA GLU A 253 -23.75 50.16 -6.51
C GLU A 253 -23.70 51.23 -5.41
N ASN A 254 -22.85 52.24 -5.61
CA ASN A 254 -22.82 53.50 -4.86
C ASN A 254 -23.87 54.47 -5.42
#